data_AF-A0A836NZP1-F1
#
_entry.id   AF-A0A836NZP1-F1
#
_cell.length_a   1.000
_cell.length_b   1.000
_cell.length_c   1.000
_cell.angle_alpha   90.00
_cell.angle_beta   90.00
_cell.angle_gamma   90.00
#
_symmetry.space_group_name_H-M   'P 1'
#
loop_
_entity.id
_entity.type
_entity.pdbx_description
1 polymer ?
#
loop_
_entity_poly.entity_id
_entity_poly.type
_entity_poly.pdbx_seq_one_letter_code
_entity_poly.pdbx_strand_id
1 'polypeptide(L)' 'MLGTPGQAGKPQLRAQLEDGTPSPGDGALARHVAHNAMAPMLPLFDLLAGSGDSVALYASPGRVLRVEIQR' A
#
# COMPACT_ATOMS: atom_id res chain seq x y z
N MET A 1 15.87 -8.50 10.16
CA MET A 1 14.95 -9.02 9.13
C MET A 1 13.55 -8.58 9.51
N LEU A 2 12.88 -7.79 8.67
CA LEU A 2 11.48 -7.40 8.87
C LEU A 2 10.60 -8.57 8.42
N GLY A 3 10.11 -9.37 9.38
CA GLY A 3 9.10 -10.40 9.14
C GLY A 3 9.63 -11.81 8.83
N THR A 4 8.71 -12.77 8.90
CA THR A 4 8.89 -14.17 8.48
C THR A 4 8.79 -14.25 6.95
N PRO A 5 9.55 -15.13 6.27
CA PRO A 5 9.37 -15.37 4.85
C PRO A 5 7.91 -15.67 4.50
N GLY A 6 7.47 -15.22 3.33
CA GLY A 6 6.10 -15.48 2.88
C GLY A 6 5.80 -16.97 2.81
N GLN A 7 4.56 -17.32 3.12
CA GLN A 7 4.07 -18.70 3.12
C GLN A 7 3.30 -18.97 1.83
N ALA A 8 3.48 -20.16 1.25
CA ALA A 8 2.69 -20.60 0.11
C ALA A 8 1.18 -20.51 0.41
N GLY A 9 0.40 -19.96 -0.52
CA GLY A 9 -1.04 -19.77 -0.39
C GLY A 9 -1.47 -18.51 0.38
N LYS A 10 -0.54 -17.65 0.81
CA LYS A 10 -0.84 -16.33 1.37
C LYS A 10 -0.39 -15.22 0.42
N PRO A 11 -1.16 -14.11 0.29
CA PRO A 11 -0.73 -12.96 -0.48
C PRO A 11 0.62 -12.46 0.02
N GLN A 12 1.58 -12.29 -0.90
CA GLN A 12 2.87 -11.69 -0.58
C GLN A 12 2.91 -10.25 -1.10
N LEU A 13 3.60 -9.38 -0.37
CA LEU A 13 3.82 -8.00 -0.81
C LEU A 13 5.24 -7.86 -1.33
N ARG A 14 5.35 -7.35 -2.57
CA ARG A 14 6.61 -6.84 -3.10
C ARG A 14 6.61 -5.33 -2.91
N ALA A 15 7.67 -4.79 -2.31
CA ALA A 15 7.83 -3.37 -2.09
C ALA A 15 9.12 -2.86 -2.73
N GLN A 16 9.05 -1.74 -3.46
CA GLN A 16 10.18 -1.11 -4.12
C GLN A 16 10.17 0.40 -3.86
N LEU A 17 11.34 1.00 -3.65
CA LEU A 17 11.47 2.43 -3.44
C LEU A 17 11.75 3.12 -4.77
N GLU A 18 10.80 3.92 -5.24
CA GLU A 18 10.81 4.59 -6.55
C GLU A 18 10.73 6.11 -6.38
N ASP A 19 11.03 6.85 -7.45
CA ASP A 19 10.67 8.27 -7.55
C ASP A 19 9.19 8.39 -7.97
N GLY A 20 8.47 9.37 -7.41
CA GLY A 20 7.08 9.60 -7.81
C GLY A 20 6.23 10.32 -6.77
N THR A 21 4.91 10.27 -7.00
CA THR A 21 3.88 10.84 -6.12
C THR A 21 3.00 9.74 -5.53
N PRO A 22 2.64 9.81 -4.24
CA PRO A 22 1.77 8.81 -3.62
C PRO A 22 0.43 8.70 -4.34
N SER A 23 -0.13 7.49 -4.35
CA SER A 23 -1.51 7.26 -4.81
C SER A 23 -2.48 8.09 -3.96
N PRO A 24 -3.53 8.66 -4.58
CA PRO A 24 -4.54 9.39 -3.83
C PRO A 24 -5.25 8.45 -2.83
N GLY A 25 -5.52 8.97 -1.63
CA GLY A 25 -6.35 8.30 -0.65
C GLY A 25 -7.81 8.66 -0.84
N ASP A 26 -8.43 8.27 -1.95
CA ASP A 26 -9.83 8.56 -2.29
C ASP A 26 -10.71 7.29 -2.44
N GLY A 27 -10.11 6.14 -2.11
CA GLY A 27 -10.76 4.83 -2.03
C GLY A 27 -11.84 4.73 -0.94
N ALA A 28 -12.51 3.58 -0.88
CA ALA A 28 -13.65 3.36 0.01
C ALA A 28 -13.30 3.61 1.48
N LEU A 29 -12.13 3.13 1.93
CA LEU A 29 -11.69 3.35 3.30
C LEU A 29 -11.44 4.83 3.61
N ALA A 30 -10.82 5.59 2.69
CA ALA A 30 -10.59 7.00 2.93
C ALA A 30 -11.90 7.80 3.08
N ARG A 31 -12.96 7.43 2.35
CA ARG A 31 -14.28 8.08 2.48
C ARG A 31 -14.91 7.92 3.86
N HIS A 32 -14.63 6.79 4.53
CA HIS A 32 -15.24 6.47 5.83
C HIS A 32 -14.33 6.75 7.02
N VAL A 33 -13.00 6.67 6.86
CA VAL A 33 -12.04 6.69 7.98
C VAL A 33 -10.77 7.52 7.71
N ALA A 34 -10.80 8.55 6.85
CA ALA A 34 -9.62 9.38 6.52
C ALA A 34 -8.93 10.07 7.72
N HIS A 35 -9.63 10.32 8.82
CA HIS A 35 -9.11 11.11 9.94
C HIS A 35 -8.52 10.24 11.05
N ASN A 36 -7.52 9.41 10.70
CA ASN A 36 -6.82 8.58 11.68
C ASN A 36 -5.32 8.48 11.37
N ALA A 37 -4.56 7.92 12.32
CA ALA A 37 -3.11 7.77 12.20
C ALA A 37 -2.68 6.87 11.02
N MET A 38 -3.57 5.99 10.56
CA MET A 38 -3.36 5.09 9.44
C MET A 38 -3.74 5.70 8.09
N ALA A 39 -4.15 6.98 8.03
CA ALA A 39 -4.54 7.65 6.79
C ALA A 39 -3.54 7.44 5.62
N PRO A 40 -2.20 7.51 5.82
CA PRO A 40 -1.23 7.26 4.75
C PRO A 40 -1.22 5.81 4.22
N MET A 41 -1.78 4.86 4.99
CA MET A 41 -1.82 3.44 4.68
C MET A 41 -3.17 2.98 4.11
N LEU A 42 -4.21 3.82 4.11
CA LEU A 42 -5.52 3.44 3.58
C LEU A 42 -5.48 2.93 2.14
N PRO A 43 -4.67 3.53 1.22
CA PRO A 43 -4.51 2.98 -0.12
C PRO A 43 -4.00 1.53 -0.15
N LEU A 44 -3.12 1.14 0.79
CA LEU A 44 -2.66 -0.25 0.89
C LEU A 44 -3.78 -1.19 1.35
N PHE A 45 -4.61 -0.74 2.29
CA PHE A 45 -5.71 -1.57 2.77
C PHE A 45 -6.81 -1.74 1.72
N ASP A 46 -7.10 -0.71 0.93
CA ASP A 46 -8.00 -0.82 -0.23
C ASP A 46 -7.45 -1.83 -1.26
N LEU A 47 -6.13 -1.81 -1.53
CA LEU A 47 -5.46 -2.79 -2.39
C LEU A 47 -5.61 -4.23 -1.85
N LEU A 48 -5.33 -4.43 -0.55
CA LEU A 48 -5.47 -5.74 0.11
C LEU A 48 -6.92 -6.25 0.13
N ALA A 49 -7.90 -5.34 0.17
CA ALA A 49 -9.32 -5.67 0.07
C ALA A 49 -9.76 -6.07 -1.35
N GLY A 50 -8.86 -6.04 -2.34
CA GLY A 50 -9.10 -6.48 -3.71
C GLY A 50 -9.20 -5.34 -4.74
N SER A 51 -8.86 -4.11 -4.38
CA SER A 51 -8.94 -2.96 -5.30
C SER A 51 -7.61 -2.77 -6.05
N GLY A 52 -7.43 -3.49 -7.16
CA GLY A 52 -6.28 -3.34 -8.07
C GLY A 52 -5.09 -4.27 -7.79
N ASP A 53 -3.93 -3.96 -8.38
CA ASP A 53 -2.73 -4.80 -8.33
C ASP A 53 -1.50 -4.12 -7.72
N SER A 54 -1.48 -2.78 -7.63
CA SER A 54 -0.40 -2.01 -7.00
C SER A 54 -0.86 -0.68 -6.40
N VAL A 55 -0.06 -0.14 -5.48
CA VAL A 55 -0.27 1.18 -4.87
C VAL A 55 1.06 1.89 -4.61
N ALA A 56 1.08 3.21 -4.66
CA ALA A 56 2.24 4.02 -4.29
C ALA A 56 2.00 4.66 -2.91
N LEU A 57 2.79 4.30 -1.91
CA LEU A 57 2.72 4.89 -0.57
C LEU A 57 3.75 6.01 -0.42
N TYR A 58 3.44 7.02 0.39
CA TYR A 58 4.40 8.06 0.72
C TYR A 58 5.61 7.48 1.44
N ALA A 59 6.81 7.72 0.91
CA ALA A 59 8.07 7.34 1.56
C ALA A 59 8.84 8.59 2.03
N SER A 60 9.04 9.56 1.13
CA SER A 60 9.66 10.85 1.41
C SER A 60 9.36 11.84 0.27
N PRO A 61 9.76 13.12 0.34
CA PRO A 61 9.51 14.06 -0.74
C PRO A 61 10.08 13.58 -2.08
N GLY A 62 9.21 13.47 -3.10
CA GLY A 62 9.56 12.97 -4.44
C GLY A 62 9.78 11.45 -4.51
N ARG A 63 9.59 10.71 -3.42
CA ARG A 63 9.79 9.26 -3.35
C ARG A 63 8.54 8.54 -2.87
N VAL A 64 8.32 7.37 -3.44
CA VAL A 64 7.22 6.48 -3.07
C VAL A 64 7.73 5.08 -2.79
N LEU A 65 7.02 4.39 -1.91
CA LEU A 65 7.12 2.95 -1.78
C LEU A 65 6.04 2.32 -2.66
N ARG A 66 6.42 1.80 -3.83
CA ARG A 66 5.55 1.00 -4.70
C ARG A 66 5.33 -0.35 -4.05
N VAL A 67 4.08 -0.69 -3.78
CA VAL A 67 3.68 -1.98 -3.19
C VAL A 67 2.77 -2.73 -4.15
N GLU A 68 3.05 -4.01 -4.36
CA GLU A 68 2.32 -4.90 -5.26
C GLU A 68 1.95 -6.19 -4.55
N ILE A 69 0.75 -6.70 -4.83
CA ILE A 69 0.33 -8.02 -4.34
C ILE A 69 0.81 -9.08 -5.33
N GLN A 70 1.66 -9.98 -4.86
CA GLN A 70 2.01 -11.21 -5.54
C GLN A 70 0.97 -12.28 -5.17
N ARG A 71 0.25 -12.77 -6.18
CA ARG A 71 -0.75 -13.84 -6.03
C ARG A 71 -0.15 -15.19 -6.38
#